data_AF-A0A6I4N2A9-F1
#
_entry.id   AF-A0A6I4N2A9-F1
#
_cell.length_a   1.000
_cell.length_b   1.000
_cell.length_c   1.000
_cell.angle_alpha   90.00
_cell.angle_beta   90.00
_cell.angle_gamma   90.00
#
_symmetry.space_group_name_H-M   'P 1'
#
loop_
_entity.id
_entity.type
_entity.pdbx_description
1 polymer ?
#
loop_
_entity_poly.entity_id
_entity_poly.type
_entity_poly.pdbx_seq_one_letter_code
_entity_poly.pdbx_strand_id
1 'polypeptide(L)' 'MDQNQVDEIGRRIGSAAAQFAPSHRPTPAQTADAAAVLHAMVQSAEIYGVTFADFDGVADFPRMAIQLVQSRDLQI' A
#
# COMPACT_ATOMS: atom_id res chain seq x y z
N MET A 1 4.32 13.52 -6.91
CA MET A 1 5.07 12.26 -6.85
C MET A 1 5.55 11.86 -8.24
N ASP A 2 6.79 11.37 -8.39
CA ASP A 2 7.30 10.84 -9.66
C ASP A 2 7.10 9.31 -9.80
N GLN A 3 7.31 8.75 -10.99
CA GLN A 3 7.12 7.32 -11.27
C GLN A 3 7.99 6.42 -10.38
N ASN A 4 9.20 6.87 -10.01
CA ASN A 4 10.11 6.09 -9.17
C ASN A 4 9.59 5.99 -7.74
N GLN A 5 8.97 7.04 -7.23
CA GLN A 5 8.32 7.02 -5.91
C GLN A 5 7.12 6.06 -5.89
N VAL A 6 6.33 6.03 -6.98
CA VAL A 6 5.21 5.07 -7.11
C VAL A 6 5.70 3.63 -7.15
N ASP A 7 6.76 3.36 -7.91
CA ASP A 7 7.35 2.02 -8.00
C ASP A 7 7.96 1.56 -6.66
N GLU A 8 8.61 2.46 -5.94
CA GLU A 8 9.17 2.18 -4.61
C GLU A 8 8.05 1.91 -3.58
N ILE A 9 6.95 2.66 -3.62
CA ILE A 9 5.76 2.38 -2.81
C ILE A 9 5.20 0.99 -3.13
N GLY A 10 5.03 0.66 -4.40
CA GLY A 10 4.56 -0.66 -4.83
C GLY A 10 5.48 -1.80 -4.36
N ARG A 11 6.80 -1.61 -4.45
CA ARG A 11 7.80 -2.58 -3.96
C ARG A 11 7.71 -2.80 -2.46
N ARG A 12 7.56 -1.73 -1.68
CA ARG A 12 7.42 -1.80 -0.21
C ARG A 12 6.12 -2.48 0.20
N ILE A 13 5.02 -2.23 -0.52
CA ILE A 13 3.75 -2.93 -0.31
C ILE A 13 3.91 -4.42 -0.59
N GLY A 14 4.48 -4.79 -1.74
CA GLY A 14 4.74 -6.20 -2.06
C GLY A 14 5.63 -6.90 -1.03
N SER A 15 6.61 -6.19 -0.46
CA SER A 15 7.46 -6.72 0.61
C SER A 15 6.71 -6.91 1.93
N ALA A 16 5.90 -5.94 2.35
CA ALA A 16 5.08 -6.03 3.57
C ALA A 16 4.02 -7.15 3.44
N ALA A 17 3.34 -7.22 2.30
CA ALA A 17 2.47 -8.33 1.92
C ALA A 17 3.12 -9.71 2.16
N ALA A 18 4.34 -9.88 1.65
CA ALA A 18 5.05 -11.14 1.72
C ALA A 18 5.50 -11.48 3.16
N GLN A 19 5.77 -10.49 4.01
CA GLN A 19 6.17 -10.71 5.40
C GLN A 19 4.98 -11.05 6.31
N PHE A 20 3.83 -10.38 6.14
CA PHE A 20 2.75 -10.42 7.13
C PHE A 20 1.58 -11.34 6.78
N ALA A 21 1.53 -11.87 5.55
CA ALA A 21 0.53 -12.87 5.13
C ALA A 21 1.17 -14.10 4.48
N PRO A 22 2.04 -14.85 5.18
CA PRO A 22 2.75 -16.00 4.59
C PRO A 22 1.80 -17.12 4.10
N SER A 23 0.64 -17.29 4.74
CA SER A 23 -0.42 -18.22 4.33
C SER A 23 -1.45 -17.62 3.37
N HIS A 24 -1.43 -16.31 3.14
CA HIS A 24 -2.34 -15.58 2.23
C HIS A 24 -1.53 -14.58 1.41
N ARG A 25 -0.57 -15.11 0.64
CA ARG A 25 0.29 -14.29 -0.21
C ARG A 25 -0.59 -13.53 -1.22
N PRO A 26 -0.63 -12.20 -1.20
CA PRO A 26 -1.51 -11.46 -2.09
C PRO A 26 -1.07 -11.64 -3.54
N THR A 27 -2.04 -11.65 -4.44
CA THR A 27 -1.78 -11.76 -5.88
C THR A 27 -1.10 -10.48 -6.40
N PRO A 28 -0.47 -10.53 -7.59
CA PRO A 28 0.07 -9.32 -8.22
C PRO A 28 -0.98 -8.22 -8.40
N ALA A 29 -2.23 -8.59 -8.72
CA ALA A 29 -3.34 -7.66 -8.85
C ALA A 29 -3.69 -6.99 -7.52
N GLN A 30 -3.76 -7.76 -6.43
CA GLN A 30 -4.02 -7.21 -5.09
C GLN A 30 -2.90 -6.29 -4.61
N THR A 31 -1.66 -6.60 -4.98
CA THR A 31 -0.50 -5.74 -4.67
C THR A 31 -0.59 -4.41 -5.43
N ALA A 32 -0.93 -4.45 -6.72
CA ALA A 32 -1.10 -3.25 -7.55
C ALA A 32 -2.26 -2.37 -7.05
N ASP A 33 -3.38 -3.00 -6.67
CA ASP A 33 -4.54 -2.28 -6.17
C ASP A 33 -4.27 -1.63 -4.80
N ALA A 34 -3.59 -2.36 -3.90
CA ALA A 34 -3.13 -1.80 -2.63
C ALA A 34 -2.16 -0.62 -2.84
N ALA A 35 -1.30 -0.67 -3.86
CA ALA A 35 -0.42 0.44 -4.23
C ALA A 35 -1.18 1.65 -4.75
N ALA A 36 -2.20 1.45 -5.58
CA ALA A 36 -3.06 2.53 -6.06
C ALA A 36 -3.82 3.21 -4.90
N VAL A 37 -4.36 2.43 -3.96
CA VAL A 37 -5.03 2.94 -2.76
C VAL A 37 -4.07 3.79 -1.92
N LEU A 38 -2.86 3.28 -1.65
CA LEU A 38 -1.88 4.00 -0.84
C LEU A 38 -1.44 5.30 -1.52
N HIS A 39 -1.22 5.26 -2.84
CA HIS A 39 -0.87 6.45 -3.63
C HIS A 39 -1.96 7.51 -3.53
N ALA A 40 -3.23 7.14 -3.66
CA ALA A 40 -4.35 8.07 -3.51
C ALA A 40 -4.41 8.68 -2.10
N MET A 41 -4.14 7.90 -1.06
CA MET A 41 -4.09 8.38 0.33
C MET A 41 -2.95 9.39 0.54
N VAL A 42 -1.76 9.10 0.01
CA VAL A 42 -0.60 10.00 0.11
C VAL A 42 -0.85 11.28 -0.66
N GLN A 43 -1.33 11.19 -1.90
CA GLN A 43 -1.69 12.36 -2.71
C GLN A 43 -2.75 13.25 -2.02
N SER A 44 -3.69 12.65 -1.30
CA SER A 44 -4.67 13.41 -0.52
C SER A 44 -4.05 14.07 0.72
N ALA A 45 -3.08 13.41 1.36
CA ALA A 45 -2.36 13.92 2.53
C ALA A 45 -1.37 15.04 2.17
N GLU A 46 -0.80 15.04 0.95
CA GLU A 46 0.07 16.10 0.43
C GLU A 46 -0.62 17.47 0.44
N ILE A 47 -1.95 17.53 0.31
CA ILE A 47 -2.75 18.77 0.43
C ILE A 47 -2.53 19.47 1.78
N TYR A 48 -2.22 18.68 2.82
CA TYR A 48 -1.96 19.16 4.19
C TYR A 48 -0.47 19.22 4.52
N GLY A 49 0.42 19.09 3.51
CA GLY A 49 1.86 19.10 3.70
C GLY A 49 2.44 17.79 4.26
N VAL A 50 1.64 16.72 4.29
CA VAL A 50 2.08 15.39 4.73
C VAL A 50 2.60 14.60 3.52
N THR A 51 3.83 14.12 3.61
CA THR A 51 4.53 13.39 2.56
C THR A 51 4.59 11.90 2.86
N PHE A 52 4.99 11.09 1.87
CA PHE A 52 5.24 9.67 2.09
C PHE A 52 6.29 9.40 3.18
N ALA A 53 7.27 10.29 3.34
CA ALA A 53 8.29 10.19 4.39
C ALA A 53 7.71 10.35 5.80
N ASP A 54 6.61 11.09 5.95
CA ASP A 54 5.89 11.22 7.23
C ASP A 54 5.14 9.94 7.59
N PHE A 55 4.81 9.11 6.59
CA PHE A 55 4.25 7.77 6.78
C PHE A 55 5.31 6.69 7.00
N ASP A 56 6.60 7.01 6.87
CA ASP A 56 7.70 6.04 6.98
C ASP A 56 7.80 5.43 8.40
N GLY A 57 7.35 6.19 9.42
CA GLY A 57 7.19 5.72 10.80
C GLY A 57 5.90 4.95 11.06
N VAL A 58 4.92 4.99 10.15
CA VAL A 58 3.65 4.25 10.25
C VAL A 58 3.87 2.87 9.62
N ALA A 59 4.56 2.00 10.36
CA ALA A 59 4.99 0.67 9.90
C ALA A 59 3.87 -0.23 9.34
N ASP A 60 2.60 0.08 9.60
CA ASP A 60 1.45 -0.71 9.16
C ASP A 60 0.65 -0.10 7.99
N PHE A 61 1.05 1.04 7.43
CA PHE A 61 0.28 1.65 6.32
C PHE A 61 0.18 0.73 5.08
N PRO A 62 1.28 0.12 4.61
CA PRO A 62 1.23 -0.86 3.52
C PRO A 62 0.38 -2.09 3.88
N ARG A 63 0.44 -2.55 5.14
CA ARG A 63 -0.34 -3.68 5.65
C ARG A 63 -1.83 -3.40 5.61
N MET A 64 -2.26 -2.23 6.10
CA MET A 64 -3.67 -1.85 6.11
C MET A 64 -4.26 -1.82 4.70
N ALA A 65 -3.52 -1.30 3.72
CA ALA A 65 -3.96 -1.28 2.34
C ALA A 65 -4.21 -2.69 1.77
N ILE A 66 -3.32 -3.64 2.04
CA ILE A 66 -3.50 -5.04 1.62
C ILE A 66 -4.68 -5.70 2.32
N GLN A 67 -4.84 -5.50 3.63
CA GLN A 67 -5.99 -6.05 4.38
C GLN A 67 -7.32 -5.48 3.87
N LEU A 68 -7.35 -4.21 3.46
CA LEU A 68 -8.53 -3.57 2.89
C LEU A 68 -8.91 -4.25 1.56
N VAL A 69 -7.94 -4.44 0.66
CA VAL A 69 -8.16 -5.09 -0.65
C VAL A 69 -8.62 -6.53 -0.47
N GLN A 70 -7.95 -7.30 0.39
CA GLN A 70 -8.34 -8.69 0.67
C GLN A 70 -9.75 -8.78 1.26
N SER A 71 -10.12 -7.87 2.18
CA SER A 71 -11.46 -7.84 2.77
C SER A 71 -12.55 -7.50 1.75
N ARG A 72 -12.27 -6.57 0.83
CA ARG A 72 -13.18 -6.21 -0.26
C ARG A 72 -13.42 -7.39 -1.20
N ASP A 73 -12.35 -8.08 -1.61
CA ASP A 73 -12.44 -9.18 -2.55
C ASP A 73 -13.14 -10.42 -1.94
N LEU A 74 -13.15 -10.56 -0.61
CA LEU A 74 -13.89 -11.61 0.11
C LEU A 74 -15.40 -11.34 0.22
N GLN A 75 -15.86 -10.12 -0.05
CA GLN A 75 -17.27 -9.72 0.03
C GLN A 75 -18.02 -9.82 -1.32
N ILE A 76 -17.32 -10.22 -2.40
CA ILE A 76 -17.84 -10.42 -3.76
C ILE A 76 -17.96 -11.92 -4.03
#